data_AF-A0A088RY59-F1
#
_entry.id   AF-A0A088RY59-F1
#
_cell.length_a   1.000
_cell.length_b   1.000
_cell.length_c   1.000
_cell.angle_alpha   90.00
_cell.angle_beta   90.00
_cell.angle_gamma   90.00
#
_symmetry.space_group_name_H-M   'P 1'
#
loop_
_entity.id
_entity.type
_entity.pdbx_description
1 polymer ?
#
loop_
_entity_poly.entity_id
_entity_poly.type
_entity_poly.pdbx_seq_one_letter_code
_entity_poly.pdbx_strand_id
1 'polypeptide(L)'
;MNKANPTVAEREAHLQNVEDTLNRIAHHKGVLGYFIMEPRKGKLLSFAGFRGSSREAYRYADTLKGFIDVTASTVRTIDWNDEMTFLRISCGAVDILVAPDTNKEYTMVVVQVVSGRGV
;
A
#
# COMPACT_ATOMS: atom_id res chain seq x y z
N MET A 1 -12.53 24.85 14.41
CA MET A 1 -13.13 23.73 15.16
C MET A 1 -11.99 22.91 15.76
N ASN A 2 -11.77 23.01 17.07
CA ASN A 2 -10.79 22.16 17.76
C ASN A 2 -11.34 20.73 17.76
N LYS A 3 -10.74 19.82 16.99
CA LYS A 3 -11.01 18.39 17.16
C LYS A 3 -10.54 18.04 18.57
N ALA A 4 -11.45 17.63 19.44
CA ALA A 4 -11.11 17.13 20.77
C ALA A 4 -10.07 16.00 20.61
N ASN A 5 -9.03 16.00 21.44
CA ASN A 5 -8.05 14.93 21.41
C ASN A 5 -8.76 13.61 21.75
N PRO A 6 -8.62 12.57 20.90
CA PRO A 6 -9.28 11.29 21.15
C PRO A 6 -8.77 10.67 22.44
N THR A 7 -9.68 10.07 23.20
CA THR A 7 -9.43 9.34 24.43
C THR A 7 -8.52 8.13 24.17
N VAL A 8 -7.90 7.59 25.24
CA VAL A 8 -7.03 6.41 25.12
C VAL A 8 -7.80 5.21 24.54
N ALA A 9 -9.03 4.97 25.02
CA ALA A 9 -9.87 3.87 24.55
C ALA A 9 -10.24 4.02 23.07
N GLU A 10 -10.55 5.24 22.59
CA GLU A 10 -10.84 5.49 21.18
C GLU A 10 -9.60 5.25 20.29
N ARG A 11 -8.41 5.60 20.77
CA ARG A 11 -7.15 5.33 20.06
C ARG A 11 -6.86 3.84 19.96
N GLU A 12 -7.03 3.10 21.06
CA GLU A 12 -6.84 1.65 21.09
C GLU A 12 -7.82 0.93 20.16
N ALA A 13 -9.10 1.30 20.20
CA ALA A 13 -10.11 0.75 19.30
C ALA A 13 -9.78 1.06 17.82
N HIS A 14 -9.28 2.27 17.53
CA HIS A 14 -8.85 2.64 16.19
C HIS A 14 -7.64 1.80 15.72
N LEU A 15 -6.64 1.62 16.57
CA LEU A 15 -5.46 0.79 16.28
C LEU A 15 -5.87 -0.66 16.01
N GLN A 16 -6.76 -1.22 16.84
CA GLN A 16 -7.28 -2.58 16.64
C GLN A 16 -7.97 -2.73 15.28
N ASN A 17 -8.80 -1.77 14.89
CA ASN A 17 -9.47 -1.79 13.58
C ASN A 17 -8.48 -1.75 12.41
N VAL A 18 -7.39 -0.99 12.54
CA VAL A 18 -6.31 -0.93 11.55
C VAL A 18 -5.61 -2.29 11.46
N GLU A 19 -5.23 -2.87 12.59
CA GLU A 19 -4.58 -4.18 12.65
C GLU A 19 -5.46 -5.29 12.07
N ASP A 20 -6.76 -5.31 12.40
CA ASP A 20 -7.72 -6.27 11.85
C ASP A 20 -7.86 -6.14 10.34
N THR A 21 -7.86 -4.90 9.83
CA THR A 21 -7.90 -4.62 8.40
C THR A 21 -6.64 -5.13 7.69
N LEU A 22 -5.46 -4.84 8.25
CA LEU A 22 -4.19 -5.30 7.70
C LEU A 22 -4.06 -6.83 7.76
N ASN A 23 -4.50 -7.44 8.85
CA ASN A 23 -4.55 -8.91 9.00
C ASN A 23 -5.46 -9.54 7.95
N ARG A 24 -6.64 -8.96 7.72
CA ARG A 24 -7.56 -9.44 6.68
C ARG A 24 -6.94 -9.36 5.29
N ILE A 25 -6.15 -8.32 5.01
CA ILE A 25 -5.45 -8.17 3.73
C ILE A 25 -4.34 -9.22 3.60
N ALA A 26 -3.48 -9.40 4.61
CA ALA A 26 -2.41 -10.39 4.59
C ALA A 26 -2.91 -11.82 4.39
N HIS A 27 -4.07 -12.16 4.96
CA HIS A 27 -4.63 -13.51 4.90
C HIS A 27 -5.63 -13.71 3.75
N HIS A 28 -5.85 -12.67 2.92
CA HIS A 28 -6.73 -12.80 1.78
C HIS A 28 -6.15 -13.79 0.76
N LYS A 29 -6.99 -14.69 0.22
CA LYS A 29 -6.56 -15.70 -0.75
C LYS A 29 -5.87 -15.03 -1.94
N GLY A 30 -4.66 -15.50 -2.25
CA GLY A 30 -3.86 -15.01 -3.36
C GLY A 30 -2.96 -13.82 -3.02
N VAL A 31 -3.11 -13.19 -1.85
CA VAL A 31 -2.15 -12.16 -1.40
C VAL A 31 -0.84 -12.83 -1.01
N LEU A 32 0.25 -12.37 -1.60
CA LEU A 32 1.61 -12.80 -1.27
C LEU A 32 2.18 -11.99 -0.10
N GLY A 33 1.83 -10.71 -0.03
CA GLY A 33 2.20 -9.82 1.05
C GLY A 33 1.77 -8.39 0.78
N TYR A 34 1.86 -7.54 1.79
CA TYR A 34 1.66 -6.11 1.67
C TYR A 34 2.79 -5.36 2.36
N PHE A 35 3.00 -4.12 1.93
CA PHE A 35 3.81 -3.17 2.68
C PHE A 35 3.19 -1.78 2.61
N ILE A 36 3.45 -0.99 3.64
CA ILE A 36 3.09 0.42 3.75
C ILE A 36 4.39 1.19 3.79
N MET A 37 4.54 2.22 2.96
CA MET A 37 5.74 3.05 2.91
C MET A 37 5.40 4.54 2.99
N GLU A 38 6.32 5.32 3.54
CA GLU A 38 6.26 6.77 3.47
C GLU A 38 6.60 7.22 2.03
N PRO A 39 5.77 8.06 1.37
CA PRO A 39 5.92 8.29 -0.08
C PRO A 39 7.20 9.03 -0.47
N ARG A 40 7.70 9.91 0.40
CA ARG A 40 8.82 10.81 0.07
C ARG A 40 10.16 10.08 0.05
N LYS A 41 10.47 9.33 1.10
CA LYS A 41 11.73 8.60 1.30
C LYS A 41 11.62 7.12 0.95
N GLY A 42 10.40 6.59 0.78
CA GLY A 42 10.17 5.15 0.50
C GLY A 42 10.43 4.25 1.72
N LYS A 43 10.52 4.82 2.92
CA LYS A 43 10.77 4.04 4.15
C LYS A 43 9.56 3.15 4.45
N LEU A 44 9.80 1.86 4.67
CA LEU A 44 8.76 0.94 5.14
C LEU A 44 8.27 1.33 6.54
N LEU A 45 6.96 1.50 6.68
CA LEU A 45 6.25 1.77 7.93
C LEU A 45 5.69 0.47 8.54
N SER A 46 5.20 -0.44 7.70
CA SER A 46 4.67 -1.76 8.11
C SER A 46 4.72 -2.70 6.91
N PHE A 47 4.82 -4.01 7.16
CA PHE A 47 4.73 -5.05 6.13
C PHE A 47 4.31 -6.39 6.75
N ALA A 48 3.65 -7.23 5.97
CA ALA A 48 3.38 -8.62 6.34
C ALA A 48 3.30 -9.51 5.10
N GLY A 49 3.38 -10.83 5.32
CA GLY A 49 3.46 -11.82 4.24
C GLY A 49 4.89 -12.01 3.74
N PHE A 50 5.08 -12.10 2.42
CA PHE A 50 6.37 -12.33 1.75
C PHE A 50 7.15 -13.53 2.31
N ARG A 51 6.41 -14.59 2.69
CA ARG A 51 6.96 -15.80 3.32
C ARG A 51 7.82 -15.49 4.57
N GLY A 52 7.49 -14.41 5.29
CA GLY A 52 8.21 -13.96 6.47
C GLY A 52 9.50 -13.18 6.19
N SER A 53 9.78 -12.82 4.93
CA SER A 53 11.00 -12.11 4.56
C SER A 53 10.78 -10.60 4.39
N SER A 54 11.41 -9.81 5.25
CA SER A 54 11.48 -8.35 5.08
C SER A 54 12.25 -7.94 3.83
N ARG A 55 13.24 -8.74 3.40
CA ARG A 55 14.08 -8.47 2.23
C ARG A 55 13.27 -8.28 0.95
N GLU A 56 12.21 -9.06 0.79
CA GLU A 56 11.36 -8.99 -0.39
C GLU A 56 10.50 -7.71 -0.39
N ALA A 57 9.96 -7.30 0.75
CA ALA A 57 9.24 -6.03 0.88
C ALA A 57 10.13 -4.83 0.55
N TYR A 58 11.37 -4.81 1.07
CA TYR A 58 12.35 -3.75 0.76
C TYR A 58 12.69 -3.71 -0.73
N ARG A 59 12.89 -4.86 -1.37
CA ARG A 59 13.16 -4.93 -2.82
C ARG A 59 12.01 -4.33 -3.64
N TYR A 60 10.76 -4.66 -3.31
CA TYR A 60 9.60 -4.08 -3.97
C TYR A 60 9.53 -2.57 -3.76
N ALA A 61 9.67 -2.08 -2.51
CA ALA A 61 9.60 -0.66 -2.21
C ALA A 61 10.66 0.15 -2.98
N ASP A 62 11.91 -0.32 -2.97
CA ASP A 62 13.03 0.36 -3.62
C ASP A 62 12.85 0.44 -5.16
N THR A 63 12.31 -0.63 -5.75
CA THR A 63 12.05 -0.69 -7.20
C THR A 63 10.83 0.14 -7.59
N LEU A 64 9.75 0.10 -6.80
CA LEU A 64 8.47 0.71 -7.14
C LEU A 64 8.42 2.21 -6.85
N LYS A 65 9.18 2.72 -5.88
CA LYS A 65 9.11 4.13 -5.47
C LYS A 65 9.21 5.09 -6.65
N GLY A 66 10.28 4.98 -7.44
CA GLY A 66 10.50 5.87 -8.59
C GLY A 66 9.41 5.74 -9.66
N PHE A 67 8.92 4.51 -9.89
CA PHE A 67 7.85 4.27 -10.84
C PHE A 67 6.52 4.89 -10.41
N ILE A 68 6.18 4.77 -9.13
CA ILE A 68 4.98 5.37 -8.52
C ILE A 68 5.04 6.89 -8.63
N ASP A 69 6.20 7.49 -8.31
CA ASP A 69 6.41 8.94 -8.37
C ASP A 69 6.22 9.48 -9.80
N VAL A 70 6.78 8.79 -10.79
CA VAL A 70 6.62 9.16 -12.21
C VAL A 70 5.17 9.00 -12.64
N THR A 71 4.53 7.88 -12.34
CA THR A 71 3.13 7.62 -12.73
C THR A 71 2.18 8.68 -12.16
N ALA A 72 2.32 9.00 -10.87
CA ALA A 72 1.50 10.02 -10.22
C ALA A 72 1.76 11.43 -10.80
N SER A 73 2.99 11.72 -11.22
CA SER A 73 3.33 12.97 -11.89
C SER A 73 2.77 13.03 -13.31
N THR A 74 2.76 11.91 -14.04
CA THR A 74 2.16 11.81 -15.37
C THR A 74 0.66 12.05 -15.34
N VAL A 75 -0.06 11.47 -14.38
CA VAL A 75 -1.51 11.74 -14.21
C VAL A 75 -1.75 13.24 -14.01
N ARG A 76 -1.02 13.89 -13.11
CA ARG A 76 -1.13 15.35 -12.88
C ARG A 76 -0.71 16.20 -14.08
N THR A 77 0.13 15.66 -14.97
CA THR A 77 0.53 16.34 -16.21
C THR A 77 -0.60 16.30 -17.24
N ILE A 78 -1.41 15.23 -17.25
CA ILE A 78 -2.58 15.09 -18.12
C ILE A 78 -3.71 15.99 -17.64
N ASP A 79 -4.02 15.93 -16.35
CA ASP A 79 -4.98 16.82 -15.68
C ASP A 79 -4.45 17.19 -14.29
N TRP A 80 -4.22 18.48 -14.08
CA TRP A 80 -3.68 19.01 -12.83
C TRP A 80 -4.66 18.90 -11.66
N ASN A 81 -5.95 18.72 -11.94
CA ASN A 81 -7.00 18.56 -10.94
C ASN A 81 -7.27 17.07 -10.62
N ASP A 82 -6.63 16.13 -11.33
CA ASP A 82 -6.75 14.69 -11.07
C ASP A 82 -5.55 14.19 -10.24
N GLU A 83 -5.84 13.26 -9.33
CA GLU A 83 -4.86 12.61 -8.47
C GLU A 83 -4.94 11.09 -8.63
N MET A 84 -3.79 10.44 -8.80
CA MET A 84 -3.73 8.98 -8.84
C MET A 84 -4.23 8.41 -7.50
N THR A 85 -5.37 7.71 -7.52
CA THR A 85 -5.98 7.07 -6.35
C THR A 85 -5.63 5.59 -6.22
N PHE A 86 -5.54 4.89 -7.35
CA PHE A 86 -5.16 3.48 -7.41
C PHE A 86 -4.36 3.20 -8.68
N LEU A 87 -3.37 2.33 -8.55
CA LEU A 87 -2.56 1.83 -9.66
C LEU A 87 -2.43 0.30 -9.53
N ARG A 88 -2.75 -0.42 -10.60
CA ARG A 88 -2.54 -1.87 -10.71
C ARG A 88 -1.51 -2.15 -11.80
N ILE A 89 -0.48 -2.90 -11.44
CA ILE A 89 0.59 -3.33 -12.35
C ILE A 89 0.56 -4.85 -12.43
N SER A 90 0.24 -5.40 -13.60
CA SER A 90 0.24 -6.85 -13.83
C SER A 90 1.58 -7.29 -14.40
N CYS A 91 2.32 -8.09 -13.63
CA CYS A 91 3.65 -8.60 -13.96
C CYS A 91 3.61 -10.14 -14.03
N GLY A 92 3.26 -10.69 -15.19
CA GLY A 92 3.25 -12.14 -15.40
C GLY A 92 2.30 -12.86 -14.43
N ALA A 93 2.85 -13.55 -13.43
CA ALA A 93 2.08 -14.30 -12.44
C ALA A 93 1.54 -13.45 -11.27
N VAL A 94 1.97 -12.19 -11.13
CA VAL A 94 1.60 -11.34 -9.99
C VAL A 94 0.94 -10.03 -10.42
N ASP A 95 0.04 -9.53 -9.58
CA ASP A 95 -0.47 -8.16 -9.60
C ASP A 95 0.11 -7.37 -8.42
N ILE A 96 0.58 -6.17 -8.70
CA ILE A 96 1.00 -5.19 -7.71
C ILE A 96 -0.07 -4.10 -7.68
N LEU A 97 -0.76 -3.99 -6.55
CA LEU A 97 -1.76 -2.95 -6.29
C LEU A 97 -1.11 -1.86 -5.44
N VAL A 98 -1.17 -0.61 -5.90
CA VAL A 98 -0.64 0.56 -5.22
C VAL A 98 -1.80 1.50 -4.93
N ALA A 99 -1.93 1.91 -3.68
CA ALA A 99 -2.96 2.81 -3.17
C ALA A 99 -2.30 3.90 -2.32
N PRO A 100 -2.02 5.09 -2.88
CA PRO A 100 -1.58 6.24 -2.09
C PRO A 100 -2.72 6.73 -1.18
N ASP A 101 -2.37 7.18 0.02
CA ASP A 101 -3.30 7.89 0.90
C ASP A 101 -3.70 9.25 0.31
N THR A 102 -4.93 9.68 0.56
CA THR A 102 -5.48 10.96 0.11
C THR A 102 -4.63 12.16 0.54
N ASN A 103 -4.05 12.11 1.74
CA ASN A 103 -3.19 13.17 2.28
C ASN A 103 -1.70 12.94 1.96
N LYS A 104 -1.37 11.88 1.20
CA LYS A 104 0.00 11.49 0.82
C LYS A 104 0.90 11.23 2.02
N GLU A 105 0.33 10.75 3.13
CA GLU A 105 1.08 10.39 4.34
C GLU A 105 1.73 9.00 4.24
N TYR A 106 1.09 8.09 3.52
CA TYR A 106 1.60 6.75 3.24
C TYR A 106 1.14 6.27 1.86
N THR A 107 1.82 5.26 1.34
CA THR A 107 1.39 4.47 0.19
C THR A 107 1.30 3.03 0.61
N MET A 108 0.12 2.43 0.44
CA MET A 108 -0.09 1.01 0.65
C MET A 108 0.17 0.26 -0.66
N VAL A 109 0.91 -0.83 -0.59
CA VAL A 109 1.16 -1.72 -1.72
C VAL A 109 0.81 -3.15 -1.34
N VAL A 110 0.04 -3.83 -2.18
CA VAL A 110 -0.32 -5.24 -2.03
C VAL A 110 0.22 -6.00 -3.24
N VAL A 111 0.92 -7.09 -2.99
CA VAL A 111 1.37 -8.02 -4.03
C VAL A 111 0.52 -9.28 -3.93
N GLN A 112 -0.11 -9.67 -5.03
CA GLN A 112 -0.97 -10.86 -5.09
C GLN A 112 -0.71 -11.66 -6.36
N VAL A 113 -1.13 -12.92 -6.40
CA VAL A 113 -1.17 -13.71 -7.64
C VAL A 113 -2.30 -13.23 -8.53
N VAL A 114 -2.07 -13.25 -9.85
CA VAL A 114 -3.12 -12.94 -10.82
C VAL A 114 -4.20 -14.03 -10.75
N SER A 115 -5.39 -13.68 -10.28
CA SER A 115 -6.55 -14.59 -10.33
C SER A 115 -7.03 -14.71 -11.78
N GLY A 116 -6.95 -15.91 -12.36
CA GLY A 116 -7.47 -16.18 -13.71
C GLY A 116 -6.47 -16.76 -14.72
N ARG A 117 -5.19 -16.93 -14.37
CA ARG A 117 -4.31 -17.85 -15.11
C ARG A 117 -4.46 -19.23 -14.48
N GLY A 118 -5.22 -20.10 -15.14
CA GLY A 118 -5.48 -21.47 -14.67
C GLY A 118 -4.20 -22.16 -14.22
N VAL A 119 -4.23 -22.66 -12.98
CA VAL A 119 -3.53 -23.90 -12.63
C VAL A 119 -4.33 -25.06 -13.20
#